data_AF-A0A9X9F1I0-F1
#
_entry.id   AF-A0A9X9F1I0-F1
#
_cell.length_a   1.000
_cell.length_b   1.000
_cell.length_c   1.000
_cell.angle_alpha   90.00
_cell.angle_beta   90.00
_cell.angle_gamma   90.00
#
_symmetry.space_group_name_H-M   'P 1'
#
loop_
_entity.id
_entity.type
_entity.pdbx_description
1 polymer ?
#
loop_
_entity_poly.entity_id
_entity_poly.type
_entity_poly.pdbx_seq_one_letter_code
_entity_poly.pdbx_strand_id
1 'polypeptide(L)'
;PVELGVEKQLGISGKHEIEEYGIEPFIQKCKESVFTYEKQWREFTESIGYWVDMDDPYVTLKNPYIESVWHILGTIHEKGLLYKGHRVSPYCPSCQTSLSSHEVA
;
A
#
# COMPACT_ATOMS: atom_id res chain seq x y z
N PRO A 1 -3.55 4.38 -1.20
CA PRO A 1 -3.68 5.01 -2.55
C PRO A 1 -4.08 4.00 -3.64
N VAL A 2 -3.44 2.83 -3.71
CA VAL A 2 -3.78 1.77 -4.69
C VAL A 2 -5.22 1.29 -4.51
N GLU A 3 -5.61 0.95 -3.28
CA GLU A 3 -6.97 0.49 -2.93
C GLU A 3 -8.04 1.49 -3.40
N LEU A 4 -7.88 2.78 -3.09
CA LEU A 4 -8.78 3.85 -3.58
C LEU A 4 -8.84 3.96 -5.11
N GLY A 5 -7.74 3.69 -5.81
CA GLY A 5 -7.71 3.68 -7.27
C GLY A 5 -8.53 2.52 -7.83
N VAL A 6 -8.40 1.33 -7.23
CA VAL A 6 -9.17 0.13 -7.61
C VAL A 6 -10.64 0.27 -7.23
N GLU A 7 -10.96 0.80 -6.04
CA GLU A 7 -12.33 1.12 -5.63
C GLU A 7 -13.04 1.99 -6.68
N LYS A 8 -12.38 3.07 -7.14
CA LYS A 8 -12.91 3.94 -8.20
C LYS A 8 -13.08 3.21 -9.54
N GLN A 9 -12.15 2.33 -9.91
CA GLN A 9 -12.26 1.55 -11.15
C GLN A 9 -13.40 0.53 -11.10
N LEU A 10 -13.68 -0.03 -9.92
CA LEU A 10 -14.75 -0.99 -9.68
C LEU A 10 -16.10 -0.34 -9.38
N GLY A 11 -16.12 0.96 -9.12
CA GLY A 11 -17.34 1.68 -8.70
C GLY A 11 -17.82 1.27 -7.32
N ILE A 12 -16.94 0.75 -6.46
CA ILE A 12 -17.24 0.35 -5.09
C ILE A 12 -16.69 1.39 -4.10
N SER A 13 -17.28 1.47 -2.91
CA SER A 13 -16.88 2.42 -1.87
C SER A 13 -16.90 1.79 -0.48
N GLY A 14 -15.72 1.73 0.13
CA GLY A 14 -15.57 1.34 1.53
C GLY A 14 -15.62 -0.17 1.77
N LYS A 15 -15.44 -0.55 3.04
CA LYS A 15 -15.12 -1.93 3.43
C LYS A 15 -16.24 -2.94 3.15
N HIS A 16 -17.49 -2.53 3.38
CA HIS A 16 -18.63 -3.43 3.20
C HIS A 16 -18.75 -3.92 1.75
N GLU A 17 -18.66 -3.01 0.78
CA GLU A 17 -18.75 -3.37 -0.64
C GLU A 17 -17.52 -4.16 -1.12
N ILE A 18 -16.35 -3.95 -0.53
CA ILE A 18 -15.15 -4.77 -0.77
C ILE A 18 -15.36 -6.20 -0.27
N GLU A 19 -15.95 -6.36 0.91
CA GLU A 19 -16.25 -7.68 1.48
C GLU A 19 -17.31 -8.42 0.64
N GLU A 20 -18.32 -7.71 0.14
CA GLU A 20 -19.33 -8.26 -0.79
C GLU A 20 -18.73 -8.63 -2.16
N TYR A 21 -17.80 -7.83 -2.67
CA TYR A 21 -17.07 -8.11 -3.90
C TYR A 21 -16.11 -9.32 -3.75
N GLY A 22 -15.60 -9.52 -2.55
CA GLY A 22 -14.63 -10.56 -2.19
C GLY A 22 -13.23 -9.97 -2.00
N ILE A 23 -12.66 -10.27 -0.83
CA ILE A 23 -11.34 -9.77 -0.41
C ILE A 23 -10.23 -10.24 -1.35
N GLU A 24 -10.19 -11.52 -1.69
CA GLU A 24 -9.15 -12.09 -2.56
C GLU A 24 -9.20 -11.52 -4.00
N PRO A 25 -10.37 -11.47 -4.68
CA PRO A 25 -10.51 -10.77 -5.96
C PRO A 25 -10.08 -9.31 -5.92
N PHE A 26 -10.41 -8.59 -4.83
CA PHE A 26 -10.02 -7.19 -4.67
C PHE A 26 -8.50 -7.02 -4.54
N ILE A 27 -7.86 -7.85 -3.69
CA ILE A 27 -6.40 -7.85 -3.52
C ILE A 27 -5.71 -8.15 -4.85
N GLN A 28 -6.22 -9.10 -5.63
CA GLN A 28 -5.65 -9.45 -6.93
C GLN A 28 -5.70 -8.27 -7.90
N LYS A 29 -6.82 -7.55 -7.98
CA LYS A 29 -6.92 -6.31 -8.77
C LYS A 29 -5.98 -5.22 -8.28
N CYS A 30 -5.79 -5.08 -6.97
CA CYS A 30 -4.82 -4.14 -6.42
C CYS A 30 -3.39 -4.47 -6.88
N LYS A 31 -3.00 -5.75 -6.86
CA LYS A 31 -1.68 -6.19 -7.35
C LYS A 31 -1.51 -5.91 -8.85
N GLU A 32 -2.52 -6.18 -9.66
CA GLU A 32 -2.50 -5.91 -11.11
C GLU A 32 -2.39 -4.40 -11.42
N SER A 33 -3.12 -3.57 -10.68
CA SER A 33 -3.13 -2.11 -10.84
C SER A 33 -1.73 -1.50 -10.67
N VAL A 34 -0.92 -2.02 -9.72
CA VAL A 34 0.43 -1.51 -9.44
C VAL A 34 1.34 -1.57 -10.66
N PHE A 35 1.27 -2.64 -11.45
CA PHE A 35 2.15 -2.83 -12.61
C PHE A 35 1.58 -2.24 -13.91
N THR A 36 0.35 -1.71 -13.88
CA THR A 36 -0.30 -1.15 -15.07
C THR A 36 0.52 -0.01 -15.71
N TYR A 37 1.20 0.79 -14.88
CA TYR A 37 1.98 1.94 -15.33
C TYR A 37 3.50 1.69 -15.37
N GLU A 38 3.97 0.49 -15.02
CA GLU A 38 5.41 0.19 -14.95
C GLU A 38 6.13 0.51 -16.26
N LYS A 39 5.56 0.06 -17.38
CA LYS A 39 6.13 0.29 -18.72
C LYS A 39 6.29 1.77 -19.04
N GLN A 40 5.27 2.58 -18.74
CA GLN A 40 5.31 4.03 -18.98
C GLN A 40 6.38 4.72 -18.12
N TRP A 41 6.52 4.29 -16.86
CA TRP A 41 7.57 4.79 -15.98
C TRP A 41 8.96 4.41 -16.45
N ARG A 42 9.16 3.19 -16.97
CA ARG A 42 10.45 2.76 -17.54
C ARG A 42 10.82 3.61 -18.75
N GLU A 43 9.92 3.74 -19.72
CA GLU A 43 10.13 4.55 -20.93
C GLU A 43 10.44 6.01 -20.56
N PHE A 44 9.73 6.57 -19.59
CA PHE A 44 9.97 7.92 -19.10
C PHE A 44 11.36 8.06 -18.46
N THR A 45 11.71 7.18 -17.52
CA THR A 45 13.01 7.14 -16.84
C THR A 45 14.19 7.08 -17.82
N GLU A 46 14.08 6.24 -18.85
CA GLU A 46 15.08 6.14 -19.92
C GLU A 46 15.15 7.44 -20.75
N SER A 47 14.01 8.01 -21.11
CA SER A 47 13.94 9.22 -21.95
C SER A 47 14.57 10.45 -21.31
N ILE A 48 14.51 10.56 -19.97
CA ILE A 48 15.12 11.66 -19.21
C ILE A 48 16.59 11.38 -18.84
N GLY A 49 17.13 10.22 -19.22
CA GLY A 49 18.49 9.81 -18.91
C GLY A 49 18.73 9.53 -17.42
N TYR A 50 17.72 9.10 -16.68
CA TYR A 50 17.86 8.75 -15.26
C TYR A 50 18.35 7.31 -15.13
N TRP A 51 19.67 7.15 -14.92
CA TRP A 51 20.32 5.85 -14.93
C TRP A 51 20.19 5.14 -13.58
N VAL A 52 19.29 4.17 -13.52
CA VAL A 52 19.04 3.29 -12.37
C VAL A 52 18.70 1.88 -12.86
N ASP A 53 18.90 0.88 -12.00
CA ASP A 53 18.49 -0.49 -12.30
C ASP A 53 16.97 -0.61 -12.18
N MET A 54 16.32 -0.79 -13.33
CA MET A 54 14.88 -1.01 -13.44
C MET A 54 14.56 -2.50 -13.68
N ASP A 55 15.57 -3.36 -13.86
CA ASP A 55 15.40 -4.78 -14.15
C ASP A 55 15.27 -5.61 -12.87
N ASP A 56 15.93 -5.20 -11.79
CA ASP A 56 15.74 -5.76 -10.45
C ASP A 56 15.40 -4.70 -9.38
N PRO A 57 14.23 -4.05 -9.45
CA PRO A 57 13.80 -3.12 -8.43
C PRO A 57 13.32 -3.86 -7.17
N TYR A 58 13.49 -3.21 -6.02
CA TYR A 58 12.78 -3.63 -4.82
C TYR A 58 11.28 -3.37 -5.02
N VAL A 59 10.45 -4.32 -4.58
CA VAL A 59 8.99 -4.20 -4.67
C VAL A 59 8.39 -4.56 -3.32
N THR A 60 7.63 -3.63 -2.75
CA THR A 60 7.15 -3.72 -1.36
C THR A 60 6.16 -4.85 -1.12
N LEU A 61 5.49 -5.34 -2.18
CA LEU A 61 4.58 -6.49 -2.11
C LEU A 61 5.27 -7.86 -2.24
N LYS A 62 6.58 -7.92 -2.52
CA LYS A 62 7.35 -9.17 -2.56
C LYS A 62 7.60 -9.68 -1.13
N ASN A 63 7.55 -11.01 -0.95
CA ASN A 63 7.71 -11.64 0.38
C ASN A 63 9.00 -11.23 1.13
N PRO A 64 10.20 -11.16 0.51
CA PRO A 64 11.41 -10.75 1.22
C PRO A 64 11.31 -9.34 1.81
N TYR A 65 10.63 -8.42 1.12
CA TYR A 65 10.40 -7.08 1.64
C TYR A 65 9.45 -7.11 2.85
N ILE A 66 8.33 -7.83 2.75
CA ILE A 66 7.36 -7.99 3.83
C ILE A 66 8.01 -8.62 5.06
N GLU A 67 8.81 -9.66 4.87
CA GLU A 67 9.54 -10.35 5.95
C GLU A 67 10.50 -9.40 6.67
N SER A 68 11.22 -8.54 5.92
CA SER A 68 12.08 -7.52 6.54
C SER A 68 11.29 -6.56 7.43
N VAL A 69 10.09 -6.15 7.01
CA VAL A 69 9.21 -5.28 7.81
C VAL A 69 8.71 -6.02 9.06
N TRP A 70 8.34 -7.30 8.94
CA TRP A 70 7.94 -8.11 10.09
C TRP A 70 9.07 -8.25 11.12
N HIS A 71 10.30 -8.47 10.66
CA HIS A 71 11.46 -8.54 11.55
C HIS A 71 11.69 -7.22 12.30
N ILE A 72 11.58 -6.09 11.60
CA ILE A 72 11.68 -4.75 12.21
C ILE A 72 10.58 -4.55 13.26
N LEU A 73 9.33 -4.86 12.93
CA LEU A 73 8.20 -4.75 13.86
C LEU A 73 8.37 -5.65 15.08
N GLY A 74 8.86 -6.88 14.89
CA GLY A 74 9.19 -7.81 15.98
C GLY A 74 10.25 -7.22 16.91
N THR A 75 11.33 -6.69 16.36
CA THR A 75 12.40 -6.04 17.13
C THR A 75 11.89 -4.84 17.94
N ILE A 76 11.02 -4.01 17.35
CA ILE A 76 10.44 -2.84 18.02
C ILE A 76 9.48 -3.28 19.14
N HIS A 77 8.73 -4.35 18.91
CA HIS A 77 7.84 -4.94 19.90
C HIS A 77 8.62 -5.54 21.09
N GLU A 78 9.71 -6.28 20.84
CA GLU A 78 10.59 -6.83 21.89
C GLU A 78 11.20 -5.73 22.76
N LYS A 79 11.45 -4.55 22.19
CA LYS A 79 11.93 -3.36 22.91
C LYS A 79 10.84 -2.63 23.69
N GLY A 80 9.58 -3.08 23.63
CA GLY A 80 8.43 -2.43 24.28
C GLY A 80 8.00 -1.09 23.65
N LEU A 81 8.46 -0.81 22.42
CA LEU A 81 8.17 0.45 21.72
C LEU A 81 6.91 0.36 20.83
N LEU A 82 6.44 -0.85 20.53
CA LEU A 82 5.17 -1.08 19.82
C LEU A 82 4.10 -1.52 20.83
N TYR A 83 3.08 -0.71 21.02
CA TYR A 83 2.01 -0.97 22.00
C TYR A 83 0.63 -0.63 21.44
N LYS A 84 -0.39 -1.33 21.95
CA LYS A 84 -1.79 -1.02 21.66
C LYS A 84 -2.29 0.04 22.63
N GLY A 85 -2.81 1.14 22.12
CA GLY A 85 -3.41 2.22 22.91
C GLY A 85 -4.73 2.69 22.31
N HIS A 86 -5.56 3.33 23.13
CA HIS A 86 -6.79 3.99 22.69
C HIS A 86 -6.62 5.50 22.87
N ARG A 87 -6.62 6.25 21.76
CA ARG A 87 -6.41 7.70 21.76
C ARG A 87 -7.22 8.35 20.65
N VAL A 88 -7.53 9.64 20.80
CA VAL A 88 -8.09 10.44 19.70
C VAL A 88 -7.03 10.57 18.61
N SER A 89 -7.35 10.10 17.40
CA SER A 89 -6.48 10.19 16.22
C SER A 89 -7.34 10.64 15.03
N PRO A 90 -6.76 11.33 14.04
CA PRO A 90 -7.45 11.62 12.79
C PRO A 90 -7.97 10.33 12.15
N TYR A 91 -9.20 10.36 11.63
CA TYR A 91 -9.87 9.20 11.06
C TYR A 91 -10.52 9.58 9.73
N CYS A 92 -10.27 8.78 8.69
CA CYS A 92 -10.92 8.96 7.41
C CYS A 92 -12.21 8.12 7.37
N PRO A 93 -13.40 8.74 7.29
CA PRO A 93 -14.67 8.00 7.23
C PRO A 93 -14.84 7.23 5.92
N SER A 94 -14.29 7.73 4.81
CA SER A 94 -14.37 7.07 3.50
C SER A 94 -13.48 5.81 3.45
N CYS A 95 -12.22 5.90 3.89
CA CYS A 95 -11.29 4.76 3.91
C CYS A 95 -11.49 3.86 5.14
N GLN A 96 -12.30 4.29 6.10
CA GLN A 96 -12.58 3.58 7.36
C GLN A 96 -11.31 3.16 8.12
N THR A 97 -10.34 4.09 8.23
CA THR A 97 -9.05 3.85 8.88
C THR A 97 -8.50 5.10 9.54
N SER A 98 -7.67 4.92 10.58
CA SER A 98 -6.93 5.99 11.24
C SER A 98 -5.76 6.47 10.40
N LEU A 99 -5.48 7.78 10.45
CA LEU A 99 -4.37 8.40 9.74
C LEU A 99 -3.29 8.88 10.70
N SER A 100 -2.05 8.88 10.23
CA SER A 100 -0.92 9.49 10.92
C SER A 100 -0.94 11.02 10.77
N SER A 101 -0.23 11.73 11.64
CA SER A 101 -0.13 13.20 11.57
C SER A 101 0.46 13.70 10.25
N HIS A 102 1.38 12.94 9.65
CA HIS A 102 2.05 13.30 8.39
C HIS A 102 1.20 13.02 7.15
N GLU A 103 0.10 12.28 7.28
CA GLU A 103 -0.88 12.07 6.21
C GLU A 103 -1.99 13.13 6.19
N VAL A 104 -2.14 13.89 7.28
CA VAL A 104 -3.14 14.95 7.43
C VAL A 104 -2.56 16.34 7.16
N ALA A 105 -1.24 16.49 7.33
CA ALA A 105 -0.50 17.75 7.20
C ALA A 105 -0.40 18.26 5.76
#